data_AF-A0A061QJU6-F1
#
_entry.id   AF-A0A061QJU6-F1
#
_cell.length_a   1.000
_cell.length_b   1.000
_cell.length_c   1.000
_cell.angle_alpha   90.00
_cell.angle_beta   90.00
_cell.angle_gamma   90.00
#
_symmetry.space_group_name_H-M   'P 1'
#
loop_
_entity.id
_entity.type
_entity.pdbx_description
1 polymer ?
#
loop_
_entity_poly.entity_id
_entity_poly.type
_entity_poly.pdbx_seq_one_letter_code
_entity_poly.pdbx_strand_id
1 'polypeptide(L)'
;MRQDTVAEAVAAHFGITKSDLLDRDTSDLPVRMALGETHVIAATKKALAEAGAEVEALEAAAVSGKGAKVERSDTCLLVKNLPYSVTAEELLEMFEAAGPVGRLVLPPTRTIALVEYLEPQDARRGFRSLAYKRCHHVPLYLEWAPKGIFGANAPLLDKALLKGGDEAEEVAPLKDSAVVAGLADAEADELEGCRELFVKNLNFETRDKVLRKHFELAAAKFGGRVTAARVALKDGKRKGDKLSLGYGFVECDSEATARSVMKALQGSLLDGHKLALQMSNSSKQKTSASKPGAPAEDESRTKLLVRNVAFEATRKELASLFGAVGQLKSVRIPKKFDGNHRGFAFVEFVTQQEAQAAIDTVSGTHLYGRRLVVERAKEGEGVDELRAKTAAKMRPSEASGDAPPAKRKKAEDIFMDFM
;
A
#
# COMPACT_ATOMS: atom_id res chain seq x y z
N MET A 1 -11.70 -13.03 -6.53
CA MET A 1 -12.70 -12.59 -5.52
C MET A 1 -13.87 -11.95 -6.26
N ARG A 2 -15.07 -11.92 -5.66
CA ARG A 2 -16.22 -11.21 -6.24
C ARG A 2 -16.05 -9.72 -6.01
N GLN A 3 -16.05 -8.92 -7.08
CA GLN A 3 -15.87 -7.45 -7.05
C GLN A 3 -16.89 -6.77 -6.12
N ASP A 4 -18.12 -7.27 -6.14
CA ASP A 4 -19.23 -6.75 -5.34
C ASP A 4 -19.00 -6.90 -3.82
N THR A 5 -18.57 -8.09 -3.40
CA THR A 5 -18.21 -8.40 -2.00
C THR A 5 -17.00 -7.62 -1.56
N VAL A 6 -16.03 -7.42 -2.46
CA VAL A 6 -14.86 -6.59 -2.18
C VAL A 6 -15.31 -5.15 -1.92
N ALA A 7 -16.15 -4.56 -2.77
CA ALA A 7 -16.68 -3.22 -2.57
C ALA A 7 -17.46 -3.09 -1.26
N GLU A 8 -18.26 -4.09 -0.89
CA GLU A 8 -18.97 -4.13 0.40
C GLU A 8 -18.03 -4.21 1.59
N ALA A 9 -16.99 -5.05 1.52
CA ALA A 9 -15.96 -5.13 2.56
C ALA A 9 -15.17 -3.82 2.70
N VAL A 10 -14.85 -3.16 1.59
CA VAL A 10 -14.21 -1.84 1.58
C VAL A 10 -15.12 -0.80 2.24
N ALA A 11 -16.39 -0.76 1.84
CA ALA A 11 -17.37 0.18 2.36
C ALA A 11 -17.56 0.00 3.88
N ALA A 12 -17.69 -1.25 4.33
CA ALA A 12 -17.78 -1.59 5.75
C ALA A 12 -16.53 -1.12 6.53
N HIS A 13 -15.33 -1.36 6.01
CA HIS A 13 -14.09 -0.91 6.65
C HIS A 13 -14.02 0.61 6.82
N PHE A 14 -14.49 1.37 5.84
CA PHE A 14 -14.51 2.84 5.89
C PHE A 14 -15.75 3.42 6.59
N GLY A 15 -16.68 2.58 7.06
CA GLY A 15 -17.94 3.04 7.67
C GLY A 15 -18.82 3.85 6.72
N ILE A 16 -18.73 3.60 5.41
CA ILE A 16 -19.52 4.29 4.37
C ILE A 16 -20.45 3.29 3.68
N THR A 17 -21.46 3.79 2.97
CA THR A 17 -22.27 2.91 2.14
C THR A 17 -21.52 2.53 0.86
N LYS A 18 -21.85 1.37 0.30
CA LYS A 18 -21.35 0.95 -1.02
C LYS A 18 -21.69 1.98 -2.11
N SER A 19 -22.86 2.61 -2.01
CA SER A 19 -23.29 3.68 -2.92
C SER A 19 -22.34 4.87 -2.88
N ASP A 20 -21.96 5.31 -1.68
CA ASP A 20 -21.03 6.44 -1.48
C ASP A 20 -19.60 6.08 -1.89
N LEU A 21 -19.20 4.82 -1.73
CA LEU A 21 -17.91 4.34 -2.22
C LEU A 21 -17.84 4.38 -3.75
N LEU A 22 -18.95 4.05 -4.43
CA LEU A 22 -19.02 3.92 -5.89
C LEU A 22 -19.46 5.21 -6.60
N ASP A 23 -19.60 6.32 -5.87
CA ASP A 23 -20.03 7.59 -6.44
C ASP A 23 -19.03 8.10 -7.50
N ARG A 24 -19.55 8.26 -8.72
CA ARG A 24 -18.79 8.61 -9.93
C ARG A 24 -18.40 10.08 -9.98
N ASP A 25 -19.05 10.93 -9.19
CA ASP A 25 -18.75 12.36 -9.13
C ASP A 25 -17.46 12.65 -8.33
N THR A 26 -16.97 11.66 -7.59
CA THR A 26 -15.67 11.73 -6.93
C THR A 26 -14.53 11.39 -7.90
N SER A 27 -13.60 12.32 -8.11
CA SER A 27 -12.52 12.20 -9.10
C SER A 27 -11.44 11.14 -8.77
N ASP A 28 -11.63 10.34 -7.71
CA ASP A 28 -10.63 9.40 -7.19
C ASP A 28 -11.16 7.96 -7.03
N LEU A 29 -12.33 7.65 -7.60
CA LEU A 29 -12.97 6.33 -7.50
C LEU A 29 -12.02 5.15 -7.86
N PRO A 30 -11.26 5.19 -8.98
CA PRO A 30 -10.35 4.10 -9.33
C PRO A 30 -9.24 3.86 -8.29
N VAL A 31 -8.77 4.93 -7.65
CA VAL A 31 -7.71 4.86 -6.63
C VAL A 31 -8.28 4.33 -5.32
N ARG A 32 -9.45 4.82 -4.90
CA ARG A 32 -10.14 4.34 -3.68
C ARG A 32 -10.46 2.86 -3.78
N MET A 33 -10.95 2.42 -4.94
CA MET A 33 -11.19 1.01 -5.22
C MET A 33 -9.89 0.19 -5.20
N ALA A 34 -8.81 0.68 -5.81
CA ALA A 34 -7.51 0.00 -5.82
C ALA A 34 -6.89 -0.14 -4.42
N LEU A 35 -6.94 0.93 -3.61
CA LEU A 35 -6.48 0.92 -2.22
C LEU A 35 -7.34 -0.01 -1.36
N GLY A 36 -8.65 0.06 -1.52
CA GLY A 36 -9.60 -0.79 -0.83
C GLY A 36 -9.44 -2.27 -1.18
N GLU A 37 -9.28 -2.61 -2.46
CA GLU A 37 -8.96 -3.96 -2.93
C GLU A 37 -7.68 -4.49 -2.28
N THR A 38 -6.66 -3.66 -2.20
CA THR A 38 -5.35 -4.01 -1.62
C THR A 38 -5.48 -4.27 -0.13
N HIS A 39 -6.22 -3.42 0.58
CA HIS A 39 -6.54 -3.61 1.98
C HIS A 39 -7.31 -4.92 2.22
N VAL A 40 -8.35 -5.18 1.43
CA VAL A 40 -9.13 -6.42 1.51
C VAL A 40 -8.24 -7.64 1.30
N ILE A 41 -7.36 -7.61 0.30
CA ILE A 41 -6.40 -8.69 0.07
C ILE A 41 -5.49 -8.87 1.28
N ALA A 42 -4.89 -7.81 1.81
CA ALA A 42 -3.99 -7.86 2.96
C ALA A 42 -4.67 -8.40 4.23
N ALA A 43 -5.88 -7.90 4.54
CA ALA A 43 -6.68 -8.37 5.67
C ALA A 43 -7.08 -9.85 5.52
N THR A 44 -7.42 -10.27 4.30
CA THR A 44 -7.73 -11.67 3.99
C THR A 44 -6.51 -12.56 4.22
N LYS A 45 -5.33 -12.15 3.74
CA LYS A 45 -4.06 -12.89 3.94
C LYS A 45 -3.73 -13.01 5.42
N LYS A 46 -3.83 -11.91 6.17
CA LYS A 46 -3.57 -11.88 7.61
C LYS A 46 -4.47 -12.86 8.37
N ALA A 47 -5.79 -12.81 8.14
CA ALA A 47 -6.74 -13.69 8.81
C ALA A 47 -6.53 -15.18 8.47
N LEU A 48 -6.17 -15.49 7.21
CA LEU A 48 -5.82 -16.85 6.81
C LEU A 48 -4.54 -17.34 7.51
N ALA A 49 -3.51 -16.49 7.57
CA ALA A 49 -2.25 -16.81 8.24
C ALA A 49 -2.42 -17.02 9.75
N GLU A 50 -3.22 -16.18 10.42
CA GLU A 50 -3.57 -16.32 11.84
C GLU A 50 -4.32 -17.62 12.13
N ALA A 51 -5.13 -18.10 11.19
CA ALA A 51 -5.78 -19.40 11.26
C ALA A 51 -4.85 -20.58 10.92
N GLY A 52 -3.56 -20.34 10.68
CA GLY A 52 -2.56 -21.35 10.36
C GLY A 52 -2.59 -21.84 8.91
N ALA A 53 -3.16 -21.07 7.98
CA ALA A 53 -3.16 -21.39 6.56
C ALA A 53 -1.90 -20.86 5.84
N GLU A 54 -1.33 -21.66 4.96
CA GLU A 54 -0.18 -21.35 4.12
C GLU A 54 -0.57 -20.42 2.96
N VAL A 55 -0.55 -19.11 3.21
CA VAL A 55 -0.97 -18.07 2.26
C VAL A 55 -0.16 -18.10 0.96
N GLU A 56 1.14 -18.36 1.02
CA GLU A 56 2.01 -18.42 -0.16
C GLU A 56 1.59 -19.53 -1.14
N ALA A 57 1.18 -20.68 -0.61
CA ALA A 57 0.68 -21.80 -1.43
C ALA A 57 -0.61 -21.42 -2.16
N LEU A 58 -1.48 -20.63 -1.52
CA LEU A 58 -2.72 -20.13 -2.10
C LEU A 58 -2.44 -19.12 -3.23
N GLU A 59 -1.46 -18.24 -3.05
CA GLU A 59 -1.03 -17.27 -4.06
C GLU A 59 -0.39 -17.95 -5.27
N ALA A 60 0.52 -18.89 -5.04
CA ALA A 60 1.14 -19.67 -6.10
C ALA A 60 0.08 -20.39 -6.95
N ALA A 61 -0.93 -20.98 -6.29
CA ALA A 61 -2.05 -21.65 -6.95
C ALA A 61 -2.98 -20.70 -7.72
N ALA A 62 -3.06 -19.42 -7.33
CA ALA A 62 -3.86 -18.40 -8.02
C ALA A 62 -3.15 -17.84 -9.26
N VAL A 63 -1.81 -17.72 -9.23
CA VAL A 63 -1.00 -17.20 -10.34
C VAL A 63 -0.77 -18.27 -11.42
N SER A 64 -0.81 -19.56 -11.07
CA SER A 64 -0.43 -20.67 -11.96
C SER A 64 -1.45 -21.01 -13.07
N GLY A 65 -2.24 -20.04 -13.54
CA GLY A 65 -3.43 -20.24 -14.37
C GLY A 65 -3.29 -21.14 -15.60
N LYS A 66 -2.07 -21.47 -16.08
CA LYS A 66 -1.83 -22.45 -17.16
C LYS A 66 -0.45 -23.15 -17.12
N GLY A 67 0.05 -23.65 -15.97
CA GLY A 67 1.26 -24.49 -16.07
C GLY A 67 2.00 -25.01 -14.83
N ALA A 68 1.72 -24.53 -13.62
CA ALA A 68 2.33 -25.16 -12.43
C ALA A 68 1.44 -26.31 -11.94
N LYS A 69 2.02 -27.51 -11.83
CA LYS A 69 1.33 -28.70 -11.29
C LYS A 69 1.27 -28.57 -9.76
N VAL A 70 0.43 -27.68 -9.25
CA VAL A 70 0.18 -27.55 -7.82
C VAL A 70 -0.63 -28.76 -7.36
N GLU A 71 -0.06 -29.59 -6.47
CA GLU A 71 -0.80 -30.67 -5.83
C GLU A 71 -1.96 -30.09 -5.02
N ARG A 72 -3.15 -30.65 -5.21
CA ARG A 72 -4.37 -30.22 -4.53
C ARG A 72 -4.68 -31.15 -3.37
N SER A 73 -5.23 -30.60 -2.30
CA SER A 73 -5.80 -31.34 -1.17
C SER A 73 -7.01 -32.15 -1.62
N ASP A 74 -7.30 -33.24 -0.91
CA ASP A 74 -8.48 -34.07 -1.04
C ASP A 74 -9.46 -33.93 0.15
N THR A 75 -9.11 -33.13 1.16
CA THR A 75 -9.92 -32.83 2.35
C THR A 75 -10.34 -31.37 2.46
N CYS A 76 -9.58 -30.45 1.84
CA CYS A 76 -9.78 -29.01 1.99
C CYS A 76 -10.26 -28.32 0.70
N LEU A 77 -11.32 -27.53 0.84
CA LEU A 77 -11.97 -26.77 -0.21
C LEU A 77 -11.78 -25.28 -0.01
N LEU A 78 -11.50 -24.60 -1.12
CA LEU A 78 -11.51 -23.15 -1.24
C LEU A 78 -12.87 -22.71 -1.76
N VAL A 79 -13.60 -21.97 -0.93
CA VAL A 79 -14.92 -21.42 -1.24
C VAL A 79 -14.76 -20.01 -1.75
N LYS A 80 -15.28 -19.74 -2.94
CA LYS A 80 -15.24 -18.44 -3.61
C LYS A 80 -16.67 -17.99 -3.94
N ASN A 81 -16.78 -16.70 -4.29
CA ASN A 81 -18.03 -16.05 -4.67
C ASN A 81 -19.05 -15.96 -3.53
N LEU A 82 -18.55 -15.73 -2.30
CA LEU A 82 -19.36 -15.52 -1.11
C LEU A 82 -20.01 -14.12 -1.11
N PRO A 83 -21.27 -13.97 -0.67
CA PRO A 83 -21.87 -12.66 -0.42
C PRO A 83 -21.33 -12.09 0.91
N TYR A 84 -21.23 -10.76 1.04
CA TYR A 84 -20.72 -10.16 2.27
C TYR A 84 -21.64 -10.40 3.48
N SER A 85 -22.92 -10.72 3.26
CA SER A 85 -23.86 -11.01 4.36
C SER A 85 -23.66 -12.38 5.03
N VAL A 86 -22.88 -13.29 4.44
CA VAL A 86 -22.78 -14.68 4.94
C VAL A 86 -22.05 -14.72 6.27
N THR A 87 -22.56 -15.49 7.22
CA THR A 87 -21.90 -15.75 8.51
C THR A 87 -21.13 -17.07 8.48
N ALA A 88 -20.20 -17.24 9.42
CA ALA A 88 -19.47 -18.50 9.55
C ALA A 88 -20.41 -19.65 9.95
N GLU A 89 -21.44 -19.38 10.75
CA GLU A 89 -22.42 -20.38 11.19
C GLU A 89 -23.24 -20.90 10.00
N GLU A 90 -23.77 -20.00 9.17
CA GLU A 90 -24.52 -20.37 7.96
C GLU A 90 -23.67 -21.21 7.00
N LEU A 91 -22.39 -20.83 6.83
CA LEU A 91 -21.43 -21.56 6.02
C LEU A 91 -21.14 -22.94 6.60
N LEU A 92 -20.98 -23.04 7.92
CA LEU A 92 -20.74 -24.30 8.60
C LEU A 92 -21.93 -25.25 8.42
N GLU A 93 -23.15 -24.82 8.71
CA GLU A 93 -24.35 -25.62 8.55
C GLU A 93 -24.51 -26.15 7.12
N MET A 94 -24.22 -25.30 6.13
CA MET A 94 -24.28 -25.68 4.72
C MET A 94 -23.29 -26.79 4.36
N PHE A 95 -22.06 -26.72 4.90
CA PHE A 95 -21.01 -27.71 4.62
C PHE A 95 -21.15 -28.98 5.47
N GLU A 96 -21.70 -28.88 6.68
CA GLU A 96 -21.99 -30.04 7.53
C GLU A 96 -23.04 -30.99 6.96
N ALA A 97 -23.93 -30.49 6.09
CA ALA A 97 -24.86 -31.35 5.34
C ALA A 97 -24.13 -32.39 4.47
N ALA A 98 -22.88 -32.13 4.08
CA ALA A 98 -22.07 -33.09 3.35
C ALA A 98 -21.23 -33.99 4.24
N GLY A 99 -20.92 -33.61 5.49
CA GLY A 99 -20.15 -34.39 6.46
C GLY A 99 -19.45 -33.51 7.51
N PRO A 100 -18.86 -34.10 8.57
CA PRO A 100 -18.18 -33.35 9.63
C PRO A 100 -17.05 -32.46 9.12
N VAL A 101 -17.14 -31.17 9.46
CA VAL A 101 -16.14 -30.14 9.17
C VAL A 101 -15.15 -30.04 10.33
N GLY A 102 -13.87 -30.20 10.03
CA GLY A 102 -12.77 -30.11 10.99
C GLY A 102 -12.25 -28.68 11.16
N ARG A 103 -12.22 -27.88 10.08
CA ARG A 103 -11.82 -26.47 10.10
C ARG A 103 -12.68 -25.64 9.16
N LEU A 104 -13.10 -24.47 9.62
CA LEU A 104 -13.74 -23.43 8.81
C LEU A 104 -13.04 -22.12 9.09
N VAL A 105 -12.48 -21.50 8.05
CA VAL A 105 -11.84 -20.19 8.15
C VAL A 105 -12.56 -19.24 7.21
N LEU A 106 -13.32 -18.31 7.77
CA LEU A 106 -13.96 -17.22 7.06
C LEU A 106 -13.31 -15.89 7.51
N PRO A 107 -12.43 -15.29 6.70
CA PRO A 107 -11.89 -13.96 6.95
C PRO A 107 -13.00 -12.90 7.09
N PRO A 108 -12.78 -11.82 7.86
CA PRO A 108 -13.78 -10.76 8.07
C PRO A 108 -14.16 -10.03 6.77
N THR A 109 -13.31 -10.10 5.75
CA THR A 109 -13.60 -9.56 4.41
C THR A 109 -14.64 -10.38 3.65
N ARG A 110 -14.92 -11.62 4.08
CA ARG A 110 -15.91 -12.56 3.52
C ARG A 110 -15.76 -12.81 2.02
N THR A 111 -14.58 -12.57 1.45
CA THR A 111 -14.35 -12.69 0.00
C THR A 111 -14.10 -14.13 -0.45
N ILE A 112 -13.56 -14.95 0.44
CA ILE A 112 -13.25 -16.38 0.27
C ILE A 112 -13.35 -17.07 1.64
N ALA A 113 -13.45 -18.39 1.67
CA ALA A 113 -13.32 -19.19 2.88
C ALA A 113 -12.55 -20.49 2.61
N LEU A 114 -11.93 -21.06 3.64
CA LEU A 114 -11.37 -22.40 3.60
C LEU A 114 -12.22 -23.34 4.46
N VAL A 115 -12.55 -24.51 3.91
CA VAL A 115 -13.31 -25.55 4.61
C VAL A 115 -12.58 -26.86 4.51
N GLU A 116 -12.15 -27.41 5.63
CA GLU A 116 -11.51 -28.71 5.72
C GLU A 116 -12.47 -29.71 6.37
N TYR A 117 -12.75 -30.80 5.67
CA TYR A 117 -13.48 -31.94 6.22
C TYR A 117 -12.52 -32.87 6.96
N LEU A 118 -13.05 -33.58 7.96
CA LEU A 118 -12.28 -34.63 8.64
C LEU A 118 -11.95 -35.79 7.71
N GLU A 119 -12.85 -36.11 6.77
CA GLU A 119 -12.72 -37.26 5.88
C GLU A 119 -12.71 -36.84 4.39
N PRO A 120 -11.83 -37.41 3.55
CA PRO A 120 -11.77 -37.09 2.11
C PRO A 120 -13.07 -37.42 1.35
N GLN A 121 -13.81 -38.43 1.81
CA GLN A 121 -15.08 -38.81 1.17
C GLN A 121 -16.13 -37.72 1.32
N ASP A 122 -16.15 -37.06 2.49
CA ASP A 122 -17.08 -35.99 2.82
C ASP A 122 -16.75 -34.74 2.01
N ALA A 123 -15.45 -34.39 1.89
CA ALA A 123 -15.00 -33.32 1.03
C ALA A 123 -15.44 -33.51 -0.43
N ARG A 124 -15.33 -34.73 -0.98
CA ARG A 124 -15.79 -35.04 -2.35
C ARG A 124 -17.30 -34.98 -2.50
N ARG A 125 -18.08 -35.31 -1.47
CA ARG A 125 -19.55 -35.12 -1.47
C ARG A 125 -19.89 -33.64 -1.39
N GLY A 126 -19.22 -32.90 -0.51
CA GLY A 126 -19.36 -31.45 -0.36
C GLY A 126 -19.07 -30.72 -1.67
N PHE A 127 -17.94 -31.02 -2.30
CA PHE A 127 -17.58 -30.43 -3.59
C PHE A 127 -18.64 -30.67 -4.66
N ARG A 128 -19.14 -31.92 -4.80
CA ARG A 128 -20.14 -32.25 -5.82
C ARG A 128 -21.53 -31.65 -5.55
N SER A 129 -21.94 -31.56 -4.29
CA SER A 129 -23.29 -31.12 -3.92
C SER A 129 -23.40 -29.61 -3.69
N LEU A 130 -22.31 -28.94 -3.31
CA LEU A 130 -22.29 -27.52 -2.97
C LEU A 130 -21.70 -26.65 -4.08
N ALA A 131 -20.96 -27.21 -5.05
CA ALA A 131 -20.49 -26.45 -6.20
C ALA A 131 -21.68 -25.90 -7.00
N TYR A 132 -21.66 -24.59 -7.25
CA TYR A 132 -22.74 -23.83 -7.88
C TYR A 132 -24.07 -23.82 -7.11
N LYS A 133 -24.11 -24.36 -5.89
CA LYS A 133 -25.28 -24.23 -5.02
C LYS A 133 -25.44 -22.78 -4.62
N ARG A 134 -26.69 -22.32 -4.56
CA ARG A 134 -27.02 -20.95 -4.20
C ARG A 134 -26.81 -20.74 -2.70
N CYS A 135 -25.92 -19.83 -2.35
CA CYS A 135 -25.77 -19.24 -1.02
C CYS A 135 -26.36 -17.82 -1.06
N HIS A 136 -27.48 -17.63 -0.38
CA HIS A 136 -28.35 -16.45 -0.48
C HIS A 136 -28.77 -16.16 -1.93
N HIS A 137 -28.19 -15.16 -2.56
CA HIS A 137 -28.49 -14.75 -3.94
C HIS A 137 -27.38 -15.12 -4.93
N VAL A 138 -26.27 -15.74 -4.49
CA VAL A 138 -25.11 -16.05 -5.35
C VAL A 138 -24.78 -17.55 -5.38
N PRO A 139 -24.30 -18.07 -6.52
CA PRO A 139 -23.80 -19.44 -6.58
C PRO A 139 -22.39 -19.53 -5.97
N LEU A 140 -22.12 -20.58 -5.18
CA LEU A 140 -20.79 -20.86 -4.65
C LEU A 140 -19.86 -21.41 -5.73
N TYR A 141 -18.63 -20.91 -5.79
CA TYR A 141 -17.59 -21.49 -6.63
C TYR A 141 -16.60 -22.22 -5.74
N LEU A 142 -16.50 -23.54 -5.92
CA LEU A 142 -15.62 -24.39 -5.12
C LEU A 142 -14.41 -24.81 -5.95
N GLU A 143 -13.24 -24.77 -5.31
CA GLU A 143 -12.00 -25.30 -5.83
C GLU A 143 -11.30 -26.13 -4.75
N TRP A 144 -10.48 -27.10 -5.16
CA TRP A 144 -9.62 -27.80 -4.21
C TRP A 144 -8.48 -26.88 -3.77
N ALA A 145 -8.26 -26.77 -2.45
CA ALA A 145 -7.15 -26.02 -1.90
C ALA A 145 -5.80 -26.69 -2.25
N PRO A 146 -4.66 -25.99 -2.19
CA PRO A 146 -3.35 -26.62 -2.25
C PRO A 146 -3.18 -27.69 -1.17
N LYS A 147 -2.40 -28.73 -1.45
CA LYS A 147 -2.07 -29.75 -0.47
C LYS A 147 -1.22 -29.14 0.65
N GLY A 148 -1.50 -29.52 1.90
CA GLY A 148 -0.78 -28.99 3.06
C GLY A 148 -1.11 -27.52 3.37
N ILE A 149 -2.28 -27.03 2.95
CA ILE A 149 -2.70 -25.65 3.21
C ILE A 149 -2.74 -25.31 4.70
N PHE A 150 -2.98 -26.29 5.57
CA PHE A 150 -2.89 -26.12 7.02
C PHE A 150 -1.68 -26.88 7.57
N GLY A 151 -0.90 -26.21 8.41
CA GLY A 151 0.18 -26.85 9.15
C GLY A 151 -0.33 -27.88 10.16
N ALA A 152 0.53 -28.79 10.61
CA ALA A 152 0.18 -29.86 11.56
C ALA A 152 -0.40 -29.33 12.90
N ASN A 153 -0.04 -28.11 13.28
CA ASN A 153 -0.48 -27.45 14.51
C ASN A 153 -1.63 -26.45 14.31
N ALA A 154 -2.23 -26.37 13.12
CA ALA A 154 -3.35 -25.47 12.89
C ALA A 154 -4.55 -25.88 13.78
N PRO A 155 -5.19 -24.92 14.49
CA PRO A 155 -6.27 -25.24 15.41
C PRO A 155 -7.45 -25.89 14.68
N LEU A 156 -8.09 -26.86 15.33
CA LEU A 156 -9.36 -27.40 14.85
C LEU A 156 -10.50 -26.44 15.18
N LEU A 157 -11.61 -26.57 14.45
CA LEU A 157 -12.79 -25.75 14.64
C LEU A 157 -13.36 -25.95 16.05
N ASP A 158 -13.35 -24.89 16.86
CA ASP A 158 -14.09 -24.83 18.11
C ASP A 158 -15.44 -24.14 17.87
N LYS A 159 -16.51 -24.96 17.82
CA LYS A 159 -17.88 -24.47 17.60
C LYS A 159 -18.37 -23.54 18.72
N ALA A 160 -17.78 -23.60 19.91
CA ALA A 160 -18.18 -22.72 21.02
C ALA A 160 -17.77 -21.26 20.77
N LEU A 161 -16.66 -21.04 20.05
CA LEU A 161 -16.17 -19.70 19.71
C LEU A 161 -16.99 -19.02 18.61
N LEU A 162 -17.68 -19.80 17.76
CA LEU A 162 -18.54 -19.26 16.71
C LEU A 162 -19.84 -18.65 17.27
N LYS A 163 -20.45 -19.29 18.28
CA LYS A 163 -21.72 -18.86 18.89
C LYS A 163 -21.66 -17.58 19.73
N GLY A 164 -20.46 -17.11 20.06
CA GLY A 164 -20.24 -15.93 20.89
C GLY A 164 -19.80 -14.68 20.12
N GLY A 165 -19.68 -14.76 18.78
CA GLY A 165 -18.99 -13.75 17.98
C GLY A 165 -19.86 -12.92 17.03
N ASP A 166 -21.19 -13.02 17.12
CA ASP A 166 -22.11 -12.39 16.14
C ASP A 166 -23.11 -11.40 16.78
N GLU A 167 -22.66 -10.66 17.80
CA GLU A 167 -23.08 -9.25 17.84
C GLU A 167 -22.33 -8.58 16.71
N ALA A 168 -23.08 -8.14 15.69
CA ALA A 168 -22.56 -7.22 14.69
C ALA A 168 -21.70 -6.18 15.41
N GLU A 169 -20.39 -6.20 15.20
CA GLU A 169 -19.58 -5.00 15.40
C GLU A 169 -20.20 -3.96 14.49
N GLU A 170 -21.12 -3.18 15.07
CA GLU A 170 -21.49 -1.87 14.60
C GLU A 170 -20.16 -1.18 14.38
N VAL A 171 -19.76 -1.03 13.12
CA VAL A 171 -18.55 -0.32 12.76
C VAL A 171 -18.79 1.11 13.18
N ALA A 172 -18.45 1.43 14.43
CA ALA A 172 -18.44 2.80 14.90
C ALA A 172 -17.59 3.55 13.89
N PRO A 173 -18.11 4.66 13.31
CA PRO A 173 -17.35 5.38 12.31
C PRO A 173 -16.02 5.74 12.94
N LEU A 174 -14.93 5.29 12.33
CA LEU A 174 -13.59 5.77 12.62
C LEU A 174 -13.63 7.28 12.42
N LYS A 175 -13.90 8.00 13.51
CA LYS A 175 -13.61 9.42 13.58
C LYS A 175 -12.11 9.52 13.38
N ASP A 176 -11.73 10.18 12.31
CA ASP A 176 -10.40 10.73 12.14
C ASP A 176 -9.88 11.24 13.49
N SER A 177 -8.66 10.85 13.83
CA SER A 177 -7.91 11.22 15.04
C SER A 177 -7.99 10.22 16.21
N ALA A 178 -7.37 9.04 16.08
CA ALA A 178 -6.64 8.37 17.18
C ALA A 178 -6.00 7.04 16.72
N VAL A 179 -4.86 7.12 16.04
CA VAL A 179 -3.86 6.02 16.00
C VAL A 179 -2.48 6.64 16.14
N VAL A 180 -2.23 7.18 17.34
CA VAL A 180 -0.90 7.53 17.86
C VAL A 180 -0.93 7.34 19.38
N ALA A 181 -1.23 6.12 19.81
CA ALA A 181 -1.07 5.67 21.20
C ALA A 181 -1.08 4.14 21.19
N GLY A 182 0.09 3.51 21.04
CA GLY A 182 0.16 2.05 21.02
C GLY A 182 1.47 1.42 20.54
N LEU A 183 2.49 2.22 20.20
CA LEU A 183 3.84 1.74 19.87
C LEU A 183 4.91 2.46 20.70
N ALA A 184 4.61 2.75 21.98
CA ALA A 184 5.51 3.53 22.83
C ALA A 184 6.53 2.69 23.63
N ASP A 185 6.60 1.36 23.45
CA ASP A 185 7.49 0.51 24.26
C ASP A 185 8.42 -0.41 23.46
N ALA A 186 8.76 -0.06 22.22
CA ALA A 186 9.77 -0.81 21.47
C ALA A 186 10.56 0.04 20.48
N GLU A 187 11.09 1.19 20.92
CA GLU A 187 12.18 1.89 20.21
C GLU A 187 12.77 2.96 21.14
N ALA A 188 13.40 2.47 22.21
CA ALA A 188 14.21 3.28 23.11
C ALA A 188 15.66 2.79 23.08
N ASP A 189 16.21 2.56 21.89
CA ASP A 189 17.64 2.40 21.70
C ASP A 189 18.06 3.03 20.37
N GLU A 190 19.16 3.80 20.42
CA GLU A 190 19.95 4.34 19.31
C GLU A 190 19.68 5.76 18.76
N LEU A 191 19.34 6.73 19.61
CA LEU A 191 19.68 8.15 19.33
C LEU A 191 20.28 8.79 20.59
N GLU A 192 21.55 8.49 20.85
CA GLU A 192 22.34 9.16 21.89
C GLU A 192 22.83 10.54 21.40
N GLY A 193 22.55 11.59 22.17
CA GLY A 193 23.26 12.87 22.08
C GLY A 193 22.53 14.06 21.45
N CYS A 194 21.25 13.94 21.07
CA CYS A 194 20.52 15.04 20.43
C CYS A 194 19.87 15.98 21.47
N ARG A 195 20.26 17.27 21.44
CA ARG A 195 19.76 18.33 22.36
C ARG A 195 18.88 19.39 21.68
N GLU A 196 18.68 19.28 20.37
CA GLU A 196 17.89 20.21 19.57
C GLU A 196 16.53 19.57 19.20
N LEU A 197 15.47 20.34 19.32
CA LEU A 197 14.10 20.01 18.97
C LEU A 197 13.71 20.75 17.70
N PHE A 198 13.12 20.04 16.76
CA PHE A 198 12.46 20.62 15.60
C PHE A 198 10.99 20.90 15.92
N VAL A 199 10.58 22.16 15.76
CA VAL A 199 9.23 22.66 16.05
C VAL A 199 8.51 22.95 14.74
N LYS A 200 7.51 22.13 14.40
CA LYS A 200 6.63 22.29 13.23
C LYS A 200 5.29 22.91 13.62
N ASN A 201 4.60 23.45 12.62
CA ASN A 201 3.28 24.05 12.72
C ASN A 201 3.24 25.29 13.64
N LEU A 202 4.28 26.11 13.56
CA LEU A 202 4.32 27.44 14.18
C LEU A 202 3.45 28.41 13.38
N ASN A 203 2.75 29.30 14.08
CA ASN A 203 2.05 30.40 13.43
C ASN A 203 3.08 31.28 12.68
N PHE A 204 2.72 31.78 11.51
CA PHE A 204 3.56 32.64 10.68
C PHE A 204 3.90 33.98 11.36
N GLU A 205 3.10 34.39 12.34
CA GLU A 205 3.36 35.58 13.16
C GLU A 205 4.30 35.30 14.34
N THR A 206 4.46 34.04 14.76
CA THR A 206 5.34 33.66 15.88
C THR A 206 6.80 33.94 15.53
N ARG A 207 7.50 34.66 16.39
CA ARG A 207 8.93 35.02 16.28
C ARG A 207 9.75 34.40 17.40
N ASP A 208 11.06 34.40 17.24
CA ASP A 208 12.05 33.77 18.13
C ASP A 208 11.81 34.05 19.62
N LYS A 209 11.47 35.30 19.99
CA LYS A 209 11.22 35.68 21.39
C LYS A 209 10.04 34.95 22.02
N VAL A 210 8.95 34.79 21.28
CA VAL A 210 7.72 34.13 21.75
C VAL A 210 7.96 32.63 21.86
N LEU A 211 8.59 32.05 20.84
CA LEU A 211 8.99 30.64 20.84
C LEU A 211 9.92 30.32 22.02
N ARG A 212 10.95 31.15 22.24
CA ARG A 212 11.90 30.99 23.35
C ARG A 212 11.19 31.00 24.71
N LYS A 213 10.33 31.98 24.95
CA LYS A 213 9.61 32.13 26.22
C LYS A 213 8.71 30.93 26.52
N HIS A 214 8.02 30.41 25.50
CA HIS A 214 7.15 29.25 25.63
C HIS A 214 7.92 27.98 26.04
N PHE A 215 9.07 27.74 25.39
CA PHE A 215 9.90 26.57 25.68
C PHE A 215 10.74 26.73 26.97
N GLU A 216 11.14 27.94 27.35
CA GLU A 216 11.80 28.20 28.63
C GLU A 216 10.88 27.88 29.82
N LEU A 217 9.61 28.24 29.72
CA LEU A 217 8.63 27.95 30.78
C LEU A 217 8.41 26.44 30.96
N ALA A 218 8.49 25.66 29.88
CA ALA A 218 8.43 24.20 29.94
C ALA A 218 9.74 23.58 30.44
N ALA A 219 10.89 24.04 29.94
CA ALA A 219 12.20 23.54 30.35
C ALA A 219 12.46 23.76 31.85
N ALA A 220 12.06 24.92 32.39
CA ALA A 220 12.21 25.26 33.80
C ALA A 220 11.42 24.31 34.73
N LYS A 221 10.26 23.80 34.28
CA LYS A 221 9.47 22.81 35.05
C LYS A 221 10.20 21.48 35.23
N PHE A 222 11.14 21.16 34.34
CA PHE A 222 11.95 19.95 34.37
C PHE A 222 13.40 20.22 34.79
N GLY A 223 13.68 21.39 35.39
CA GLY A 223 15.00 21.75 35.89
C GLY A 223 16.06 22.02 34.82
N GLY A 224 15.67 22.21 33.55
CA GLY A 224 16.58 22.52 32.44
C GLY A 224 16.36 23.92 31.87
N ARG A 225 17.16 24.30 30.88
CA ARG A 225 17.07 25.61 30.20
C ARG A 225 17.15 25.50 28.69
N VAL A 226 16.54 26.44 27.99
CA VAL A 226 16.67 26.60 26.54
C VAL A 226 17.93 27.41 26.25
N THR A 227 18.87 26.83 25.49
CA THR A 227 20.11 27.48 25.07
C THR A 227 19.92 28.32 23.82
N ALA A 228 19.08 27.86 22.88
CA ALA A 228 18.76 28.61 21.65
C ALA A 228 17.32 28.33 21.20
N ALA A 229 16.68 29.32 20.57
CA ALA A 229 15.41 29.15 19.89
C ALA A 229 15.38 30.05 18.65
N ARG A 230 15.14 29.47 17.48
CA ARG A 230 15.15 30.16 16.18
C ARG A 230 13.96 29.75 15.33
N VAL A 231 13.23 30.71 14.78
CA VAL A 231 12.20 30.48 13.75
C VAL A 231 12.86 30.59 12.39
N ALA A 232 12.57 29.64 11.50
CA ALA A 232 13.08 29.69 10.13
C ALA A 232 12.35 30.78 9.34
N LEU A 233 13.11 31.75 8.82
CA LEU A 233 12.60 32.87 8.03
C LEU A 233 13.09 32.77 6.59
N LYS A 234 12.27 33.24 5.65
CA LYS A 234 12.60 33.38 4.24
C LYS A 234 12.42 34.84 3.81
N ASP A 235 13.27 35.29 2.90
CA ASP A 235 13.14 36.62 2.31
C ASP A 235 11.85 36.72 1.48
N GLY A 236 11.08 37.78 1.74
CA GLY A 236 9.83 38.12 1.08
C GLY A 236 10.03 38.84 -0.24
N LYS A 237 8.91 39.15 -0.91
CA LYS A 237 8.91 39.81 -2.24
C LYS A 237 9.41 41.26 -2.19
N ARG A 238 9.46 41.89 -1.01
CA ARG A 238 9.98 43.25 -0.80
C ARG A 238 11.33 43.18 -0.12
N LYS A 239 12.27 44.04 -0.53
CA LYS A 239 13.64 44.11 0.02
C LYS A 239 13.57 44.42 1.52
N GLY A 240 13.90 43.43 2.36
CA GLY A 240 13.88 43.54 3.82
C GLY A 240 12.68 42.88 4.52
N ASP A 241 11.69 42.38 3.77
CA ASP A 241 10.57 41.63 4.35
C ASP A 241 11.01 40.19 4.66
N LYS A 242 10.79 39.72 5.89
CA LYS A 242 11.18 38.36 6.33
C LYS A 242 9.94 37.61 6.79
N LEU A 243 9.52 36.66 5.96
CA LEU A 243 8.36 35.81 6.19
C LEU A 243 8.77 34.56 6.97
N SER A 244 7.99 34.20 7.98
CA SER A 244 8.18 32.93 8.70
C SER A 244 7.87 31.76 7.78
N LEU A 245 8.60 30.65 7.92
CA LEU A 245 8.33 29.39 7.23
C LEU A 245 7.43 28.44 8.04
N GLY A 246 6.94 28.88 9.22
CA GLY A 246 6.03 28.10 10.05
C GLY A 246 6.71 26.93 10.78
N TYR A 247 8.03 26.95 10.89
CA TYR A 247 8.81 25.99 11.69
C TYR A 247 10.04 26.66 12.32
N GLY A 248 10.60 26.01 13.34
CA GLY A 248 11.73 26.52 14.10
C GLY A 248 12.52 25.41 14.79
N PHE A 249 13.61 25.79 15.45
CA PHE A 249 14.48 24.88 16.18
C PHE A 249 14.71 25.42 17.58
N VAL A 250 14.67 24.54 18.57
CA VAL A 250 14.89 24.88 19.98
C VAL A 250 15.94 23.95 20.55
N GLU A 251 17.04 24.49 21.02
CA GLU A 251 18.12 23.74 21.67
C GLU A 251 17.97 23.84 23.19
N CYS A 252 18.06 22.69 23.86
CA CYS A 252 18.07 22.57 25.32
C CYS A 252 19.49 22.35 25.84
N ASP A 253 19.70 22.61 27.13
CA ASP A 253 20.98 22.36 27.79
C ASP A 253 21.32 20.88 27.95
N SER A 254 20.30 20.02 28.09
CA SER A 254 20.48 18.57 28.18
C SER A 254 19.50 17.81 27.28
N GLU A 255 19.90 16.60 26.90
CA GLU A 255 19.05 15.66 26.15
C GLU A 255 17.85 15.20 26.98
N ALA A 256 18.03 14.98 28.29
CA ALA A 256 16.94 14.63 29.20
C ALA A 256 15.87 15.73 29.24
N THR A 257 16.30 17.00 29.24
CA THR A 257 15.41 18.16 29.16
C THR A 257 14.72 18.22 27.79
N ALA A 258 15.44 18.03 26.68
CA ALA A 258 14.86 18.04 25.33
C ALA A 258 13.76 16.96 25.18
N ARG A 259 14.01 15.73 25.62
CA ARG A 259 13.02 14.64 25.58
C ARG A 259 11.80 14.92 26.46
N SER A 260 12.02 15.48 27.66
CA SER A 260 10.93 15.81 28.59
C SER A 260 10.07 16.98 28.08
N VAL A 261 10.71 18.01 27.53
CA VAL A 261 10.03 19.17 26.91
C VAL A 261 9.27 18.75 25.66
N MET A 262 9.84 17.86 24.83
CA MET A 262 9.16 17.30 23.66
C MET A 262 7.85 16.60 24.08
N LYS A 263 7.91 15.68 25.06
CA LYS A 263 6.72 14.98 25.55
C LYS A 263 5.68 15.93 26.15
N ALA A 264 6.13 16.96 26.89
CA ALA A 264 5.24 17.88 27.58
C ALA A 264 4.57 18.92 26.67
N LEU A 265 5.25 19.36 25.60
CA LEU A 265 4.76 20.39 24.69
C LEU A 265 4.22 19.84 23.36
N GLN A 266 4.24 18.52 23.15
CA GLN A 266 3.66 17.89 21.97
C GLN A 266 2.16 18.20 21.88
N GLY A 267 1.73 18.82 20.77
CA GLY A 267 0.34 19.20 20.54
C GLY A 267 -0.14 20.41 21.34
N SER A 268 0.75 21.11 22.06
CA SER A 268 0.40 22.34 22.80
C SER A 268 0.03 23.48 21.86
N LEU A 269 -0.84 24.38 22.31
CA LEU A 269 -1.29 25.53 21.55
C LEU A 269 -0.37 26.73 21.78
N LEU A 270 0.25 27.22 20.70
CA LEU A 270 1.00 28.48 20.66
C LEU A 270 0.43 29.36 19.56
N ASP A 271 -0.01 30.57 19.92
CA ASP A 271 -0.65 31.53 19.00
C ASP A 271 -1.80 30.91 18.16
N GLY A 272 -2.58 30.02 18.78
CA GLY A 272 -3.72 29.33 18.15
C GLY A 272 -3.37 28.09 17.32
N HIS A 273 -2.09 27.73 17.20
CA HIS A 273 -1.63 26.57 16.43
C HIS A 273 -1.09 25.45 17.34
N LYS A 274 -1.44 24.20 17.03
CA LYS A 274 -0.94 23.00 17.73
C LYS A 274 0.48 22.68 17.28
N LEU A 275 1.46 22.80 18.16
CA LEU A 275 2.86 22.52 17.86
C LEU A 275 3.11 21.02 17.67
N ALA A 276 3.94 20.67 16.70
CA ALA A 276 4.44 19.31 16.52
C ALA A 276 5.97 19.30 16.69
N LEU A 277 6.45 18.58 17.70
CA LEU A 277 7.85 18.54 18.12
C LEU A 277 8.47 17.19 17.71
N GLN A 278 9.71 17.25 17.24
CA GLN A 278 10.52 16.08 16.93
C GLN A 278 11.96 16.32 17.39
N MET A 279 12.70 15.27 17.75
CA MET A 279 14.15 15.41 17.97
C MET A 279 14.82 15.76 16.63
N SER A 280 15.71 16.76 16.64
CA SER A 280 16.42 17.21 15.44
C SER A 280 17.51 16.20 15.07
N ASN A 281 17.43 15.63 13.87
CA ASN A 281 18.50 14.81 13.29
C ASN A 281 19.58 15.70 12.70
N SER A 282 20.26 16.48 13.54
CA SER A 282 21.40 17.27 13.09
C SER A 282 22.68 16.43 13.21
N SER A 283 22.87 15.49 12.27
CA SER A 283 24.24 15.14 11.87
C SER A 283 24.89 16.44 11.35
N LYS A 284 26.14 16.67 11.75
CA LYS A 284 26.92 17.89 11.50
C LYS A 284 26.84 18.35 10.04
N GLN A 285 25.88 19.21 9.70
CA GLN A 285 25.91 20.00 8.48
C GLN A 285 26.05 21.48 8.87
N LYS A 286 27.28 21.86 9.20
CA LYS A 286 27.71 23.25 9.08
C LYS A 286 28.73 23.35 7.96
N THR A 287 28.39 24.23 7.02
CA THR A 287 29.24 24.90 6.03
C THR A 287 29.84 24.06 4.91
N SER A 288 29.27 24.14 3.71
CA SER A 288 29.98 24.82 2.61
C SER A 288 29.05 25.08 1.43
N ALA A 289 29.32 26.22 0.81
CA ALA A 289 28.62 26.75 -0.34
C ALA A 289 28.63 25.78 -1.53
N SER A 290 27.54 25.85 -2.27
CA SER A 290 27.33 25.27 -3.60
C SER A 290 28.56 25.31 -4.52
N LYS A 291 29.01 24.12 -4.96
CA LYS A 291 29.64 23.91 -6.27
C LYS A 291 28.89 22.79 -7.00
N PRO A 292 28.53 22.96 -8.28
CA PRO A 292 27.82 21.93 -9.05
C PRO A 292 28.83 20.97 -9.68
N GLY A 293 28.64 19.65 -9.45
CA GLY A 293 29.36 18.61 -10.17
C GLY A 293 29.96 17.52 -9.30
N ALA A 294 29.10 16.67 -8.71
CA ALA A 294 29.38 15.24 -8.45
C ALA A 294 28.04 14.54 -8.11
N PRO A 295 27.80 13.30 -8.55
CA PRO A 295 26.50 12.63 -8.44
C PRO A 295 26.27 12.09 -7.02
N ALA A 296 25.03 12.20 -6.55
CA ALA A 296 24.61 11.74 -5.23
C ALA A 296 24.21 10.26 -5.29
N GLU A 297 24.97 9.41 -4.58
CA GLU A 297 24.72 7.96 -4.44
C GLU A 297 23.42 7.60 -3.68
N ASP A 298 22.63 8.60 -3.23
CA ASP A 298 21.44 8.42 -2.39
C ASP A 298 20.10 8.52 -3.13
N GLU A 299 20.05 9.05 -4.36
CA GLU A 299 18.78 9.25 -5.10
C GLU A 299 18.18 7.93 -5.65
N SER A 300 18.98 6.86 -5.71
CA SER A 300 18.51 5.55 -6.21
C SER A 300 17.69 4.76 -5.19
N ARG A 301 17.81 5.06 -3.89
CA ARG A 301 17.15 4.30 -2.82
C ARG A 301 15.71 4.72 -2.54
N THR A 302 15.35 5.97 -2.85
CA THR A 302 14.03 6.55 -2.62
C THR A 302 13.16 6.60 -3.87
N LYS A 303 13.73 6.31 -5.05
CA LYS A 303 13.04 6.34 -6.33
C LYS A 303 12.58 4.96 -6.77
N LEU A 304 11.31 4.89 -7.15
CA LEU A 304 10.61 3.69 -7.60
C LEU A 304 10.24 3.81 -9.08
N LEU A 305 10.34 2.68 -9.78
CA LEU A 305 9.83 2.47 -11.13
C LEU A 305 8.51 1.69 -11.03
N VAL A 306 7.43 2.32 -11.47
CA VAL A 306 6.10 1.70 -11.55
C VAL A 306 5.88 1.28 -12.99
N ARG A 307 5.72 -0.03 -13.24
CA ARG A 307 5.45 -0.63 -14.55
C ARG A 307 4.00 -1.10 -14.64
N ASN A 308 3.56 -1.35 -15.86
CA ASN A 308 2.20 -1.82 -16.19
C ASN A 308 1.08 -0.83 -15.83
N VAL A 309 1.38 0.47 -15.84
CA VAL A 309 0.40 1.53 -15.60
C VAL A 309 -0.57 1.62 -16.79
N ALA A 310 -1.88 1.58 -16.52
CA ALA A 310 -2.93 1.72 -17.54
C ALA A 310 -2.84 3.07 -18.25
N PHE A 311 -3.03 3.12 -19.58
CA PHE A 311 -2.93 4.36 -20.38
C PHE A 311 -3.92 5.47 -19.98
N GLU A 312 -4.99 5.09 -19.30
CA GLU A 312 -6.01 5.98 -18.76
C GLU A 312 -5.56 6.65 -17.46
N ALA A 313 -4.55 6.10 -16.78
CA ALA A 313 -4.15 6.54 -15.46
C ALA A 313 -3.46 7.91 -15.49
N THR A 314 -3.90 8.80 -14.62
CA THR A 314 -3.37 10.17 -14.56
C THR A 314 -2.27 10.33 -13.50
N ARG A 315 -1.46 11.40 -13.63
CA ARG A 315 -0.47 11.77 -12.61
C ARG A 315 -1.11 11.98 -11.24
N LYS A 316 -2.33 12.53 -11.20
CA LYS A 316 -3.06 12.79 -9.95
C LYS A 316 -3.44 11.48 -9.27
N GLU A 317 -3.96 10.51 -10.02
CA GLU A 317 -4.31 9.19 -9.49
C GLU A 317 -3.09 8.44 -8.95
N LEU A 318 -1.97 8.44 -9.67
CA LEU A 318 -0.73 7.85 -9.15
C LEU A 318 -0.25 8.61 -7.90
N ALA A 319 -0.34 9.93 -7.88
CA ALA A 319 0.04 10.70 -6.69
C ALA A 319 -0.87 10.40 -5.49
N SER A 320 -2.17 10.20 -5.71
CA SER A 320 -3.12 9.81 -4.65
C SER A 320 -2.80 8.38 -4.14
N LEU A 321 -2.64 7.43 -5.06
CA LEU A 321 -2.36 6.03 -4.75
C LEU A 321 -1.07 5.86 -3.93
N PHE A 322 0.03 6.47 -4.38
CA PHE A 322 1.31 6.37 -3.67
C PHE A 322 1.37 7.31 -2.46
N GLY A 323 0.59 8.40 -2.46
CA GLY A 323 0.48 9.34 -1.34
C GLY A 323 -0.19 8.74 -0.12
N ALA A 324 -1.03 7.71 -0.29
CA ALA A 324 -1.62 6.96 0.81
C ALA A 324 -0.58 6.20 1.66
N VAL A 325 0.60 5.90 1.10
CA VAL A 325 1.67 5.15 1.80
C VAL A 325 2.71 6.06 2.43
N GLY A 326 2.99 7.23 1.86
CA GLY A 326 4.01 8.13 2.36
C GLY A 326 4.12 9.44 1.58
N GLN A 327 5.02 10.31 2.03
CA GLN A 327 5.18 11.62 1.41
C GLN A 327 5.99 11.53 0.09
N LEU A 328 5.37 11.99 -0.99
CA LEU A 328 5.99 12.00 -2.32
C LEU A 328 6.83 13.26 -2.53
N LYS A 329 8.10 13.08 -2.91
CA LYS A 329 8.99 14.14 -3.37
C LYS A 329 8.70 14.50 -4.83
N SER A 330 8.56 13.49 -5.70
CA SER A 330 8.25 13.72 -7.12
C SER A 330 7.49 12.55 -7.76
N VAL A 331 6.60 12.87 -8.70
CA VAL A 331 5.91 11.89 -9.55
C VAL A 331 6.07 12.31 -11.00
N ARG A 332 6.70 11.47 -11.82
CA ARG A 332 6.98 11.73 -13.24
C ARG A 332 6.42 10.60 -14.10
N ILE A 333 5.57 10.96 -15.06
CA ILE A 333 5.02 10.03 -16.05
C ILE A 333 5.57 10.39 -17.43
N PRO A 334 6.52 9.64 -17.99
CA PRO A 334 7.05 9.89 -19.34
C PRO A 334 5.96 9.71 -20.40
N LYS A 335 5.74 10.76 -21.19
CA LYS A 335 4.78 10.76 -22.31
C LYS A 335 5.44 10.42 -23.64
N LYS A 336 4.66 9.85 -24.56
CA LYS A 336 5.01 9.71 -25.98
C LYS A 336 4.70 11.03 -26.70
N PHE A 337 5.14 11.13 -27.95
CA PHE A 337 4.80 12.25 -28.82
C PHE A 337 3.30 12.37 -29.05
N ASP A 338 2.57 11.26 -29.02
CA ASP A 338 1.10 11.20 -29.19
C ASP A 338 0.31 11.65 -27.93
N GLY A 339 0.97 12.25 -26.94
CA GLY A 339 0.35 12.71 -25.69
C GLY A 339 0.04 11.62 -24.66
N ASN A 340 -0.07 10.36 -25.08
CA ASN A 340 -0.31 9.22 -24.21
C ASN A 340 0.98 8.80 -23.46
N HIS A 341 0.86 8.25 -22.25
CA HIS A 341 2.02 7.87 -21.46
C HIS A 341 2.62 6.51 -21.86
N ARG A 342 3.88 6.26 -21.49
CA ARG A 342 4.59 5.03 -21.91
C ARG A 342 4.26 3.77 -21.11
N GLY A 343 3.28 3.83 -20.20
CA GLY A 343 2.85 2.68 -19.39
C GLY A 343 3.76 2.39 -18.19
N PHE A 344 4.63 3.34 -17.86
CA PHE A 344 5.45 3.35 -16.67
C PHE A 344 5.54 4.75 -16.08
N ALA A 345 5.82 4.82 -14.78
CA ALA A 345 5.99 6.06 -14.03
C ALA A 345 7.18 5.95 -13.09
N PHE A 346 7.76 7.09 -12.75
CA PHE A 346 8.74 7.20 -11.68
C PHE A 346 8.11 7.93 -10.51
N VAL A 347 8.25 7.35 -9.32
CA VAL A 347 7.75 7.89 -8.07
C VAL A 347 8.92 7.99 -7.11
N GLU A 348 9.10 9.14 -6.49
CA GLU A 348 10.20 9.38 -5.55
C GLU A 348 9.61 9.78 -4.20
N PHE A 349 9.99 9.07 -3.15
CA PHE A 349 9.58 9.34 -1.77
C PHE A 349 10.61 10.22 -1.05
N VAL A 350 10.19 10.81 0.07
CA VAL A 350 11.08 11.59 0.93
C VAL A 350 12.06 10.66 1.66
N THR A 351 11.61 9.48 2.10
CA THR A 351 12.44 8.52 2.84
C THR A 351 12.54 7.18 2.14
N GLN A 352 13.62 6.43 2.45
CA GLN A 352 13.83 5.07 1.92
C GLN A 352 12.81 4.07 2.51
N GLN A 353 12.39 4.28 3.75
CA GLN A 353 11.40 3.43 4.43
C GLN A 353 10.04 3.52 3.73
N GLU A 354 9.57 4.73 3.40
CA GLU A 354 8.33 4.93 2.64
C GLU A 354 8.43 4.28 1.24
N ALA A 355 9.58 4.40 0.57
CA ALA A 355 9.78 3.75 -0.73
C ALA A 355 9.71 2.22 -0.63
N GLN A 356 10.24 1.62 0.43
CA GLN A 356 10.15 0.19 0.68
C GLN A 356 8.72 -0.23 1.00
N ALA A 357 8.05 0.48 1.92
CA ALA A 357 6.64 0.22 2.25
C ALA A 357 5.72 0.33 1.03
N ALA A 358 6.02 1.25 0.11
CA ALA A 358 5.28 1.40 -1.14
C ALA A 358 5.50 0.23 -2.11
N ILE A 359 6.71 -0.36 -2.15
CA ILE A 359 6.93 -1.61 -2.89
C ILE A 359 6.08 -2.72 -2.27
N ASP A 360 6.11 -2.88 -0.96
CA ASP A 360 5.47 -4.03 -0.29
C ASP A 360 3.94 -3.93 -0.33
N THR A 361 3.40 -2.71 -0.24
CA THR A 361 1.95 -2.45 -0.17
C THR A 361 1.34 -2.23 -1.55
N VAL A 362 1.97 -1.41 -2.41
CA VAL A 362 1.37 -0.97 -3.68
C VAL A 362 1.70 -1.94 -4.83
N SER A 363 2.77 -2.73 -4.71
CA SER A 363 3.08 -3.74 -5.72
C SER A 363 1.99 -4.80 -5.75
N GLY A 364 1.38 -4.98 -6.92
CA GLY A 364 0.27 -5.90 -7.10
C GLY A 364 -1.12 -5.31 -6.91
N THR A 365 -1.25 -4.03 -6.55
CA THR A 365 -2.52 -3.28 -6.65
C THR A 365 -3.05 -3.32 -8.08
N HIS A 366 -4.37 -3.37 -8.25
CA HIS A 366 -4.99 -3.28 -9.57
C HIS A 366 -5.52 -1.86 -9.79
N LEU A 367 -4.97 -1.17 -10.80
CA LEU A 367 -5.43 0.15 -11.22
C LEU A 367 -6.00 0.02 -12.64
N TYR A 368 -7.28 0.37 -12.84
CA TYR A 368 -8.03 0.11 -14.08
C TYR A 368 -7.92 -1.35 -14.56
N GLY A 369 -8.02 -2.30 -13.63
CA GLY A 369 -7.93 -3.73 -13.93
C GLY A 369 -6.54 -4.22 -14.31
N ARG A 370 -5.49 -3.38 -14.21
CA ARG A 370 -4.11 -3.76 -14.50
C ARG A 370 -3.29 -3.81 -13.21
N ARG A 371 -2.62 -4.94 -12.98
CA ARG A 371 -1.74 -5.15 -11.83
C ARG A 371 -0.48 -4.29 -11.96
N LEU A 372 -0.28 -3.36 -11.04
CA LEU A 372 0.93 -2.54 -10.99
C LEU A 372 2.12 -3.37 -10.53
N VAL A 373 3.28 -3.13 -11.14
CA VAL A 373 4.55 -3.75 -10.74
C VAL A 373 5.48 -2.64 -10.29
N VAL A 374 5.83 -2.63 -9.01
CA VAL A 374 6.67 -1.59 -8.41
C VAL A 374 8.05 -2.17 -8.12
N GLU A 375 9.09 -1.55 -8.65
CA GLU A 375 10.48 -1.95 -8.48
C GLU A 375 11.33 -0.75 -8.04
N ARG A 376 12.45 -0.98 -7.32
CA ARG A 376 13.44 0.08 -7.07
C ARG A 376 14.03 0.55 -8.39
N ALA A 377 14.08 1.87 -8.60
CA ALA A 377 14.69 2.43 -9.80
C ALA A 377 16.21 2.22 -9.76
N LYS A 378 16.78 1.65 -10.82
CA LYS A 378 18.24 1.55 -10.93
C LYS A 378 18.84 2.91 -11.29
N GLU A 379 19.99 3.21 -10.70
CA GLU A 379 20.74 4.43 -10.99
C GLU A 379 21.10 4.47 -12.48
N GLY A 380 20.85 5.61 -13.14
CA GLY A 380 21.12 5.77 -14.57
C GLY A 380 20.04 5.25 -15.53
N GLU A 381 18.94 4.63 -15.07
CA GLU A 381 17.83 4.22 -15.95
C GLU A 381 17.05 5.44 -16.46
N GLY A 382 17.65 6.12 -17.43
CA GLY A 382 17.01 7.12 -18.26
C GLY A 382 15.91 6.48 -19.10
N VAL A 383 15.00 7.34 -19.57
CA VAL A 383 13.87 6.96 -20.43
C VAL A 383 14.33 6.18 -21.68
N ASP A 384 15.57 6.39 -22.12
CA ASP A 384 16.18 5.75 -23.30
C ASP A 384 16.71 4.33 -23.05
N GLU A 385 17.27 4.02 -21.88
CA GLU A 385 17.68 2.65 -21.56
C GLU A 385 16.48 1.73 -21.31
N LEU A 386 15.45 2.25 -20.65
CA LEU A 386 14.17 1.56 -20.48
C LEU A 386 13.47 1.30 -21.81
N ARG A 387 13.64 2.20 -22.80
CA ARG A 387 13.20 1.98 -24.19
C ARG A 387 13.95 0.82 -24.82
N ALA A 388 15.27 0.77 -24.71
CA ALA A 388 16.09 -0.30 -25.27
C ALA A 388 15.76 -1.67 -24.64
N LYS A 389 15.64 -1.74 -23.30
CA LYS A 389 15.30 -2.98 -22.58
C LYS A 389 13.88 -3.47 -22.90
N THR A 390 12.90 -2.57 -22.97
CA THR A 390 11.52 -2.94 -23.30
C THR A 390 11.39 -3.40 -24.76
N ALA A 391 12.08 -2.73 -25.70
CA ALA A 391 12.14 -3.15 -27.10
C ALA A 391 12.89 -4.49 -27.30
N ALA A 392 13.94 -4.75 -26.51
CA ALA A 392 14.65 -6.02 -26.54
C ALA A 392 13.78 -7.18 -26.00
N LYS A 393 12.97 -6.92 -24.96
CA LYS A 393 12.12 -7.93 -24.31
C LYS A 393 10.77 -8.15 -25.01
N MET A 394 10.36 -7.26 -25.91
CA MET A 394 9.17 -7.39 -26.77
C MET A 394 9.45 -8.00 -28.16
N ARG A 395 10.68 -8.43 -28.47
CA ARG A 395 10.91 -9.23 -29.68
C ARG A 395 10.34 -10.64 -29.47
N PRO A 396 9.36 -11.09 -30.28
CA PRO A 396 8.92 -12.48 -30.24
C PRO A 396 10.11 -13.37 -30.59
N SER A 397 10.34 -14.41 -29.78
CA SER A 397 11.23 -15.50 -30.12
C SER A 397 10.59 -16.33 -31.24
N GLU A 398 10.88 -16.01 -32.49
CA GLU A 398 10.71 -16.96 -33.59
C GLU A 398 12.08 -17.28 -34.20
N ALA A 399 12.47 -18.54 -33.93
CA ALA A 399 13.23 -19.48 -34.72
C ALA A 399 14.36 -19.00 -35.66
N SER A 400 15.52 -19.64 -35.45
CA SER A 400 16.44 -20.15 -36.46
C SER A 400 15.95 -20.14 -37.91
N GLY A 401 16.79 -19.63 -38.81
CA GLY A 401 16.82 -20.08 -40.21
C GLY A 401 16.68 -19.00 -41.27
N ASP A 402 17.84 -18.58 -41.77
CA ASP A 402 18.15 -18.36 -43.18
C ASP A 402 17.80 -17.03 -43.91
N ALA A 403 18.86 -16.54 -44.57
CA ALA A 403 19.06 -15.52 -45.61
C ALA A 403 18.22 -14.21 -45.70
N PRO A 404 18.88 -13.06 -46.03
CA PRO A 404 18.18 -11.80 -46.27
C PRO A 404 17.54 -11.76 -47.68
N PRO A 405 16.32 -11.20 -47.87
CA PRO A 405 15.74 -11.12 -49.20
C PRO A 405 16.40 -10.00 -50.02
N ALA A 406 16.81 -10.40 -51.23
CA ALA A 406 17.40 -9.54 -52.24
C ALA A 406 16.40 -8.49 -52.77
N LYS A 407 16.94 -7.31 -53.07
CA LYS A 407 16.27 -6.20 -53.77
C LYS A 407 15.59 -6.68 -55.05
N ARG A 408 14.30 -6.41 -55.23
CA ARG A 408 13.62 -6.50 -56.53
C ARG A 408 13.17 -5.12 -57.01
N LYS A 409 13.59 -4.83 -58.25
CA LYS A 409 13.41 -3.60 -59.01
C LYS A 409 11.94 -3.39 -59.40
N LYS A 410 11.57 -2.11 -59.56
CA LYS A 410 10.34 -1.66 -60.23
C LYS A 410 10.24 -2.21 -61.66
N ALA A 411 9.03 -2.54 -62.09
CA ALA A 411 8.60 -2.49 -63.48
C ALA A 411 7.09 -2.20 -63.50
N GLU A 412 6.76 -1.01 -63.99
CA GLU A 412 5.44 -0.65 -64.53
C GLU A 412 5.28 -1.32 -65.91
N ASP A 413 4.04 -1.61 -66.26
CA ASP A 413 3.48 -1.86 -67.59
C ASP A 413 4.09 -2.96 -68.48
N ILE A 414 3.37 -4.10 -68.59
CA ILE A 414 2.96 -4.64 -69.90
C ILE A 414 1.50 -5.07 -69.81
N PHE A 415 0.75 -4.54 -70.76
CA PHE A 415 -0.68 -4.51 -70.95
C PHE A 415 -1.23 -5.79 -71.61
N MET A 416 -2.55 -5.91 -71.57
CA MET A 416 -3.47 -6.84 -72.22
C MET A 416 -2.98 -7.62 -73.44
N ASP A 417 -3.32 -8.92 -73.46
CA ASP A 417 -3.82 -9.65 -74.63
C ASP A 417 -4.29 -11.06 -74.16
N PHE A 418 -5.44 -11.23 -73.52
CA PHE A 418 -6.78 -11.25 -74.14
C PHE A 418 -7.17 -9.97 -74.89
N MET A 419 -6.83 -10.03 -76.18
CA MET A 419 -7.07 -9.19 -77.35
C MET A 419 -6.41 -7.82 -77.48
#